data_AF-A0A8X6XET2-F1
#
_entry.id   AF-A0A8X6XET2-F1
#
_cell.length_a   1.000
_cell.length_b   1.000
_cell.length_c   1.000
_cell.angle_alpha   90.00
_cell.angle_beta   90.00
_cell.angle_gamma   90.00
#
_symmetry.space_group_name_H-M   'P 1'
#
loop_
_entity.id
_entity.type
_entity.pdbx_description
1 polymer ?
#
loop_
_entity_poly.entity_id
_entity_poly.type
_entity_poly.pdbx_seq_one_letter_code
_entity_poly.pdbx_strand_id
1 'polypeptide(L)'
;MNELKNKHRADESATDSPDDSDLDGRSPNSKFGRNSGPFLKKIKIKGYDTTDSLPKNLNFSVLDILGIIISVCSFFMDVAFDVLVAVVHYNNGNIWWFTLTVCFIAVPSLTMTGFSLRWYLVDADEKKLPTVSTTRWVLRIIFLVLQMGPLLRYMDSLYFGLKSNRSKPKIQDQVDFYKQMIYEDADATLLRLFECFMEAAPQLVLQLYIYTLSQAASPNFYTWTEIIQLISMFSSLVSMAWALASYQRALRYSLEDKKNMTLCGSVVQVIWRFFDIGSRVLALGLFATVFPNYFFIVCAVRYAVMFMWIRLMGTEFCDNK
;
A
#
# COMPACT_ATOMS: atom_id res chain seq x y z
N MET A 1 -46.81 9.65 62.04
CA MET A 1 -46.69 8.64 63.12
C MET A 1 -46.33 7.32 62.43
N ASN A 2 -45.35 6.60 62.98
CA ASN A 2 -44.82 5.30 62.51
C ASN A 2 -44.04 5.30 61.19
N GLU A 3 -42.73 5.48 61.34
CA GLU A 3 -41.74 4.70 60.58
C GLU A 3 -41.96 3.19 60.78
N LEU A 4 -41.43 2.35 59.87
CA LEU A 4 -40.36 1.37 60.18
C LEU A 4 -39.98 0.52 58.95
N LYS A 5 -38.68 0.55 58.57
CA LYS A 5 -37.76 -0.56 58.17
C LYS A 5 -38.33 -1.75 57.35
N ASN A 6 -37.65 -2.38 56.37
CA ASN A 6 -36.24 -2.53 55.93
C ASN A 6 -36.26 -3.35 54.60
N LYS A 7 -35.22 -3.66 53.80
CA LYS A 7 -33.80 -3.23 53.58
C LYS A 7 -33.29 -3.99 52.33
N HIS A 8 -32.27 -3.48 51.63
CA HIS A 8 -31.64 -4.01 50.38
C HIS A 8 -32.47 -3.77 49.12
N ARG A 9 -31.91 -3.41 47.95
CA ARG A 9 -30.52 -3.47 47.42
C ARG A 9 -30.34 -2.25 46.50
N ALA A 10 -29.43 -1.31 46.76
CA ALA A 10 -28.04 -1.27 46.28
C ALA A 10 -27.90 -1.35 44.73
N ASP A 11 -27.24 -0.31 44.19
CA ASP A 11 -26.57 -0.19 42.89
C ASP A 11 -27.42 -0.13 41.60
N GLU A 12 -27.55 1.08 41.04
CA GLU A 12 -27.17 1.34 39.64
C GLU A 12 -26.78 2.83 39.43
N SER A 13 -25.80 3.07 38.54
CA SER A 13 -24.97 4.28 38.55
C SER A 13 -25.38 5.33 37.52
N ALA A 14 -25.30 6.60 37.91
CA ALA A 14 -25.31 7.71 36.96
C ALA A 14 -24.05 7.74 36.09
N THR A 15 -24.20 8.10 34.81
CA THR A 15 -23.19 8.84 34.03
C THR A 15 -23.84 9.37 32.74
N ASP A 16 -24.41 10.57 32.83
CA ASP A 16 -24.75 11.35 31.64
C ASP A 16 -23.46 11.61 30.82
N SER A 17 -23.52 11.35 29.52
CA SER A 17 -22.48 11.72 28.55
C SER A 17 -23.02 12.84 27.66
N PRO A 18 -22.44 14.05 27.66
CA PRO A 18 -22.95 15.17 26.87
C PRO A 18 -22.42 15.20 25.42
N ASP A 19 -23.23 15.82 24.55
CA ASP A 19 -22.99 16.23 23.15
C ASP A 19 -22.79 15.13 22.08
N ASP A 20 -23.91 14.71 21.49
CA ASP A 20 -24.01 13.83 20.31
C ASP A 20 -24.67 14.53 19.09
N SER A 21 -24.74 15.87 19.06
CA SER A 21 -25.62 16.65 18.15
C SER A 21 -24.95 17.58 17.13
N ASP A 22 -23.62 17.60 17.02
CA ASP A 22 -22.86 18.66 16.28
C ASP A 22 -22.52 18.34 14.81
N LEU A 23 -23.06 17.26 14.22
CA LEU A 23 -22.82 16.88 12.81
C LEU A 23 -23.98 17.23 11.84
N ASP A 24 -25.12 17.69 12.36
CA ASP A 24 -26.28 18.02 11.53
C ASP A 24 -26.19 19.41 10.90
N GLY A 25 -26.23 19.46 9.56
CA GLY A 25 -26.61 20.67 8.81
C GLY A 25 -25.55 21.34 7.93
N ARG A 26 -24.32 20.81 7.79
CA ARG A 26 -23.35 21.32 6.81
C ARG A 26 -22.77 20.24 5.91
N SER A 27 -23.15 20.26 4.63
CA SER A 27 -22.35 19.65 3.57
C SER A 27 -20.97 20.33 3.56
N PRO A 28 -19.86 19.61 3.84
CA PRO A 28 -18.54 20.24 3.94
C PRO A 28 -18.01 20.50 2.53
N ASN A 29 -18.07 21.76 2.09
CA ASN A 29 -17.33 22.24 0.92
C ASN A 29 -15.83 22.17 1.26
N SER A 30 -15.20 21.01 1.05
CA SER A 30 -13.78 20.79 1.36
C SER A 30 -12.93 21.75 0.55
N LYS A 31 -12.11 22.54 1.23
CA LYS A 31 -11.26 23.57 0.60
C LYS A 31 -10.20 22.93 -0.29
N PHE A 32 -9.75 21.74 0.09
CA PHE A 32 -8.71 20.98 -0.58
C PHE A 32 -9.31 19.79 -1.33
N GLY A 33 -9.66 20.02 -2.60
CA GLY A 33 -10.00 18.98 -3.55
C GLY A 33 -8.81 18.69 -4.47
N ARG A 34 -8.16 17.53 -4.29
CA ARG A 34 -7.03 17.06 -5.12
C ARG A 34 -7.56 16.25 -6.30
N ASN A 35 -7.01 16.49 -7.49
CA ASN A 35 -7.06 15.52 -8.58
C ASN A 35 -5.89 14.54 -8.39
N SER A 36 -6.06 13.55 -7.52
CA SER A 36 -5.07 12.49 -7.27
C SER A 36 -4.86 11.62 -8.52
N GLY A 37 -3.94 10.64 -8.45
CA GLY A 37 -3.58 9.79 -9.59
C GLY A 37 -4.79 9.17 -10.33
N PRO A 38 -4.62 8.67 -11.57
CA PRO A 38 -5.71 8.43 -12.54
C PRO A 38 -6.86 7.51 -12.07
N PHE A 39 -6.72 6.82 -10.94
CA PHE A 39 -7.72 5.96 -10.32
C PHE A 39 -8.58 6.61 -9.21
N LEU A 40 -8.26 7.82 -8.74
CA LEU A 40 -8.86 8.43 -7.53
C LEU A 40 -9.67 9.71 -7.81
N LYS A 41 -10.31 9.80 -8.98
CA LYS A 41 -10.95 11.04 -9.44
C LYS A 41 -12.28 11.33 -8.69
N LYS A 42 -12.16 12.13 -7.60
CA LYS A 42 -13.21 12.75 -6.77
C LYS A 42 -13.87 11.86 -5.69
N ILE A 43 -13.40 12.00 -4.45
CA ILE A 43 -14.21 11.76 -3.24
C ILE A 43 -15.19 12.94 -3.08
N LYS A 44 -16.50 12.72 -3.25
CA LYS A 44 -17.59 13.70 -3.08
C LYS A 44 -18.37 13.43 -1.79
N ILE A 45 -18.08 14.17 -0.71
CA ILE A 45 -18.97 14.16 0.46
C ILE A 45 -20.35 14.70 0.05
N LYS A 46 -21.35 13.82 0.00
CA LYS A 46 -22.76 14.18 -0.01
C LYS A 46 -23.30 14.16 1.43
N GLY A 47 -24.33 14.96 1.71
CA GLY A 47 -24.94 15.00 3.05
C GLY A 47 -25.57 13.65 3.42
N TYR A 48 -25.65 13.39 4.73
CA TYR A 48 -26.16 12.14 5.29
C TYR A 48 -27.62 11.86 4.88
N ASP A 49 -27.82 11.07 3.82
CA ASP A 49 -28.73 9.91 3.79
C ASP A 49 -28.45 8.96 2.60
N THR A 50 -27.17 8.75 2.26
CA THR A 50 -26.73 7.77 1.25
C THR A 50 -25.42 7.09 1.68
N THR A 51 -25.10 5.95 1.08
CA THR A 51 -24.07 4.96 1.49
C THR A 51 -22.60 5.38 1.39
N ASP A 52 -22.32 6.70 1.38
CA ASP A 52 -21.11 7.29 0.82
C ASP A 52 -20.49 8.33 1.76
N SER A 53 -19.81 7.90 2.83
CA SER A 53 -19.19 8.82 3.80
C SER A 53 -17.85 8.35 4.37
N LEU A 54 -16.97 9.31 4.64
CA LEU A 54 -15.78 9.13 5.49
C LEU A 54 -16.13 8.36 6.78
N PRO A 55 -15.17 7.62 7.39
CA PRO A 55 -15.42 6.92 8.65
C PRO A 55 -15.99 7.89 9.69
N LYS A 56 -17.12 7.50 10.32
CA LYS A 56 -17.83 8.31 11.34
C LYS A 56 -16.90 8.90 12.40
N ASN A 57 -15.82 8.17 12.72
CA ASN A 57 -14.73 8.64 13.57
C ASN A 57 -13.50 9.04 12.71
N LEU A 58 -13.30 10.34 12.50
CA LEU A 58 -12.13 10.93 11.82
C LEU A 58 -10.87 10.98 12.71
N ASN A 59 -10.73 10.02 13.63
CA ASN A 59 -9.59 9.92 14.53
C ASN A 59 -8.48 9.11 13.87
N PHE A 60 -7.31 9.71 13.67
CA PHE A 60 -6.13 8.99 13.22
C PHE A 60 -5.59 8.15 14.39
N SER A 61 -5.66 6.82 14.26
CA SER A 61 -5.40 5.90 15.37
C SER A 61 -3.92 5.54 15.50
N VAL A 62 -3.51 5.07 16.69
CA VAL A 62 -2.20 4.45 16.90
C VAL A 62 -2.00 3.25 15.95
N LEU A 63 -3.07 2.54 15.60
CA LEU A 63 -3.02 1.44 14.62
C LEU A 63 -2.69 1.91 13.20
N ASP A 64 -3.10 3.12 12.81
CA ASP A 64 -2.79 3.68 11.49
C ASP A 64 -1.33 4.18 11.46
N ILE A 65 -0.85 4.79 12.56
CA ILE A 65 0.57 5.12 12.75
C ILE A 65 1.43 3.85 12.65
N LEU A 66 1.07 2.77 13.35
CA LEU A 66 1.77 1.50 13.30
C LEU A 66 1.76 0.89 11.89
N GLY A 67 0.63 0.97 11.16
CA GLY A 67 0.54 0.51 9.77
C GLY A 67 1.49 1.26 8.82
N ILE A 68 1.60 2.58 8.97
CA ILE A 68 2.55 3.40 8.20
C ILE A 68 4.00 3.05 8.58
N ILE A 69 4.32 2.93 9.87
CA ILE A 69 5.67 2.55 10.35
C ILE A 69 6.06 1.17 9.81
N ILE A 70 5.17 0.17 9.88
CA ILE A 70 5.40 -1.17 9.32
C ILE A 70 5.70 -1.08 7.81
N SER A 71 4.94 -0.27 7.07
CA SER A 71 5.12 -0.11 5.61
C SER A 71 6.42 0.62 5.23
N VAL A 72 6.87 1.56 6.06
CA VAL A 72 8.18 2.22 5.94
C VAL A 72 9.30 1.22 6.23
N CYS A 73 9.19 0.45 7.33
CA CYS A 73 10.18 -0.57 7.69
C CYS A 73 10.25 -1.70 6.65
N SER A 74 9.12 -2.16 6.11
CA SER A 74 9.11 -3.18 5.07
C SER A 74 9.83 -2.69 3.81
N PHE A 75 9.52 -1.48 3.34
CA PHE A 75 10.20 -0.87 2.19
C PHE A 75 11.73 -0.82 2.36
N PHE A 76 12.24 -0.42 3.53
CA PHE A 76 13.68 -0.47 3.80
C PHE A 76 14.26 -1.89 3.83
N MET A 77 13.53 -2.87 4.36
CA MET A 77 13.96 -4.28 4.35
C MET A 77 14.00 -4.84 2.93
N ASP A 78 13.01 -4.55 2.09
CA ASP A 78 12.95 -5.02 0.71
C ASP A 78 14.17 -4.50 -0.08
N VAL A 79 14.39 -3.17 -0.11
CA VAL A 79 15.57 -2.55 -0.75
C VAL A 79 16.88 -3.15 -0.21
N ALA A 80 16.99 -3.40 1.10
CA ALA A 80 18.19 -4.00 1.68
C ALA A 80 18.40 -5.46 1.23
N PHE A 81 17.34 -6.26 1.15
CA PHE A 81 17.42 -7.64 0.66
C PHE A 81 17.72 -7.72 -0.84
N ASP A 82 17.11 -6.87 -1.65
CA ASP A 82 17.31 -6.86 -3.10
C ASP A 82 18.74 -6.42 -3.46
N VAL A 83 19.30 -5.43 -2.76
CA VAL A 83 20.73 -5.07 -2.86
C VAL A 83 21.64 -6.20 -2.33
N LEU A 84 21.31 -6.85 -1.22
CA LEU A 84 22.10 -7.95 -0.67
C LEU A 84 22.21 -9.12 -1.66
N VAL A 85 21.09 -9.49 -2.30
CA VAL A 85 21.03 -10.53 -3.33
C VAL A 85 21.88 -10.15 -4.55
N ALA A 86 21.81 -8.90 -5.00
CA ALA A 86 22.69 -8.42 -6.09
C ALA A 86 24.19 -8.53 -5.72
N VAL A 87 24.57 -8.12 -4.50
CA VAL A 87 25.96 -8.22 -4.01
C VAL A 87 26.42 -9.68 -3.92
N VAL A 88 25.56 -10.60 -3.49
CA VAL A 88 25.87 -12.05 -3.48
C VAL A 88 26.12 -12.58 -4.90
N HIS A 89 25.29 -12.20 -5.89
CA HIS A 89 25.51 -12.61 -7.28
C HIS A 89 26.81 -12.03 -7.87
N TYR A 90 27.16 -10.80 -7.52
CA TYR A 90 28.43 -10.16 -7.92
C TYR A 90 29.65 -10.88 -7.32
N ASN A 91 29.63 -11.14 -6.00
CA ASN A 91 30.73 -11.82 -5.30
C ASN A 91 30.93 -13.27 -5.79
N ASN A 92 29.85 -13.93 -6.20
CA ASN A 92 29.90 -15.28 -6.79
C ASN A 92 30.35 -15.29 -8.27
N GLY A 93 30.73 -14.15 -8.85
CA GLY A 93 31.18 -14.02 -10.25
C GLY A 93 30.07 -14.18 -11.29
N ASN A 94 28.81 -14.29 -10.87
CA ASN A 94 27.66 -14.58 -11.73
C ASN A 94 27.10 -13.31 -12.37
N ILE A 95 27.87 -12.71 -13.29
CA ILE A 95 27.55 -11.44 -13.96
C ILE A 95 26.14 -11.44 -14.56
N TRP A 96 25.70 -12.55 -15.18
CA TRP A 96 24.36 -12.64 -15.77
C TRP A 96 23.22 -12.47 -14.76
N TRP A 97 23.28 -13.21 -13.63
CA TRP A 97 22.28 -13.11 -12.57
C TRP A 97 22.34 -11.77 -11.84
N PHE A 98 23.54 -11.23 -11.65
CA PHE A 98 23.75 -9.88 -11.14
C PHE A 98 23.08 -8.82 -12.03
N THR A 99 23.36 -8.82 -13.34
CA THR A 99 22.77 -7.87 -14.29
C THR A 99 21.25 -7.97 -14.32
N LEU A 100 20.67 -9.18 -14.33
CA LEU A 100 19.22 -9.36 -14.28
C LEU A 100 18.60 -8.81 -12.98
N THR A 101 19.21 -9.08 -11.83
CA THR A 101 18.75 -8.54 -10.52
C THR A 101 18.81 -7.02 -10.51
N VAL A 102 19.92 -6.42 -10.97
CA VAL A 102 20.08 -4.95 -11.06
C VAL A 102 19.08 -4.33 -12.04
N CYS A 103 18.74 -5.01 -13.15
CA CYS A 103 17.68 -4.55 -14.05
C CYS A 103 16.29 -4.58 -13.40
N PHE A 104 15.98 -5.61 -12.60
CA PHE A 104 14.72 -5.68 -11.86
C PHE A 104 14.62 -4.65 -10.73
N ILE A 105 15.74 -4.18 -10.17
CA ILE A 105 15.75 -3.05 -9.23
C ILE A 105 15.60 -1.72 -9.98
N ALA A 106 16.40 -1.49 -11.02
CA ALA A 106 16.51 -0.18 -11.65
C ALA A 106 15.28 0.23 -12.50
N VAL A 107 14.70 -0.68 -13.28
CA VAL A 107 13.59 -0.34 -14.20
C VAL A 107 12.30 0.03 -13.46
N PRO A 108 11.86 -0.72 -12.44
CA PRO A 108 10.67 -0.39 -11.64
C PRO A 108 10.88 0.89 -10.86
N SER A 109 12.02 1.03 -10.20
CA SER A 109 12.44 2.25 -9.51
C SER A 109 12.36 3.52 -10.39
N LEU A 110 12.90 3.49 -11.61
CA LEU A 110 12.80 4.63 -12.54
C LEU A 110 11.34 4.92 -12.95
N THR A 111 10.55 3.86 -13.19
CA THR A 111 9.13 3.97 -13.54
C THR A 111 8.32 4.60 -12.41
N MET A 112 8.59 4.17 -11.17
CA MET A 112 8.00 4.66 -9.93
C MET A 112 8.31 6.13 -9.67
N THR A 113 9.57 6.53 -9.87
CA THR A 113 10.00 7.93 -9.82
C THR A 113 9.27 8.78 -10.86
N GLY A 114 9.09 8.26 -12.08
CA GLY A 114 8.32 8.92 -13.14
C GLY A 114 6.84 9.14 -12.76
N PHE A 115 6.16 8.12 -12.24
CA PHE A 115 4.77 8.25 -11.78
C PHE A 115 4.64 9.22 -10.59
N SER A 116 5.49 9.10 -9.58
CA SER A 116 5.45 9.95 -8.39
C SER A 116 5.71 11.42 -8.75
N LEU A 117 6.66 11.69 -9.66
CA LEU A 117 6.92 13.04 -10.19
C LEU A 117 5.69 13.60 -10.93
N ARG A 118 5.08 12.80 -11.81
CA ARG A 118 3.89 13.22 -12.56
C ARG A 118 2.75 13.63 -11.64
N TRP A 119 2.50 12.87 -10.57
CA TRP A 119 1.46 13.23 -9.59
C TRP A 119 1.83 14.52 -8.85
N TYR A 120 3.08 14.68 -8.37
CA TYR A 120 3.51 15.94 -7.74
C TYR A 120 3.43 17.17 -8.64
N LEU A 121 3.60 17.02 -9.96
CA LEU A 121 3.41 18.10 -10.93
C LEU A 121 1.92 18.45 -11.11
N VAL A 122 1.04 17.44 -11.22
CA VAL A 122 -0.42 17.64 -11.27
C VAL A 122 -0.94 18.33 -10.00
N ASP A 123 -0.39 17.97 -8.84
CA ASP A 123 -0.75 18.57 -7.55
C ASP A 123 -0.29 20.04 -7.41
N ALA A 124 0.73 20.46 -8.15
CA ALA A 124 1.23 21.83 -8.10
C ALA A 124 0.46 22.78 -9.04
N ASP A 125 -0.15 22.24 -10.10
CA ASP A 125 -1.00 23.01 -11.02
C ASP A 125 -2.44 23.18 -10.50
N GLU A 126 -2.86 22.34 -9.54
CA GLU A 126 -4.18 22.42 -8.90
C GLU A 126 -4.29 23.65 -7.96
N LYS A 127 -4.89 24.73 -8.46
CA LYS A 127 -5.09 26.02 -7.77
C LYS A 127 -5.83 25.96 -6.42
N LYS A 128 -6.42 24.82 -6.06
CA LYS A 128 -7.10 24.58 -4.77
C LYS A 128 -6.16 24.08 -3.68
N LEU A 129 -4.96 23.63 -4.04
CA LEU A 129 -3.96 23.15 -3.08
C LEU A 129 -3.03 24.29 -2.64
N PRO A 130 -2.46 24.23 -1.43
CA PRO A 130 -1.56 25.27 -0.95
C PRO A 130 -0.21 25.13 -1.66
N THR A 131 0.31 26.22 -2.19
CA THR A 131 1.59 26.24 -2.92
C THR A 131 2.73 25.67 -2.06
N VAL A 132 3.42 24.66 -2.58
CA VAL A 132 4.49 23.97 -1.87
C VAL A 132 5.77 24.81 -1.90
N SER A 133 6.38 25.05 -0.73
CA SER A 133 7.66 25.76 -0.61
C SER A 133 8.76 25.11 -1.47
N THR A 134 9.63 25.95 -2.07
CA THR A 134 10.81 25.52 -2.83
C THR A 134 11.68 24.52 -2.06
N THR A 135 11.82 24.68 -0.73
CA THR A 135 12.57 23.73 0.12
C THR A 135 11.95 22.34 0.13
N ARG A 136 10.62 22.23 0.18
CA ARG A 136 9.90 20.94 0.13
C ARG A 136 9.90 20.36 -1.29
N TRP A 137 9.95 21.19 -2.32
CA TRP A 137 10.19 20.76 -3.70
C TRP A 137 11.59 20.16 -3.89
N VAL A 138 12.64 20.82 -3.37
CA VAL A 138 14.01 20.29 -3.39
C VAL A 138 14.08 18.96 -2.63
N LEU A 139 13.48 18.85 -1.45
CA LEU A 139 13.40 17.58 -0.71
C LEU A 139 12.66 16.48 -1.50
N ARG A 140 11.56 16.82 -2.19
CA ARG A 140 10.86 15.88 -3.07
C ARG A 140 11.79 15.38 -4.18
N ILE A 141 12.46 16.28 -4.90
CA ILE A 141 13.39 15.91 -5.98
C ILE A 141 14.55 15.06 -5.44
N ILE A 142 15.15 15.40 -4.29
CA ILE A 142 16.23 14.60 -3.69
C ILE A 142 15.78 13.16 -3.42
N PHE A 143 14.62 12.97 -2.78
CA PHE A 143 14.11 11.64 -2.48
C PHE A 143 13.66 10.88 -3.75
N LEU A 144 13.17 11.58 -4.79
CA LEU A 144 12.88 10.98 -6.09
C LEU A 144 14.16 10.52 -6.82
N VAL A 145 15.23 11.33 -6.79
CA VAL A 145 16.54 10.98 -7.35
C VAL A 145 17.17 9.82 -6.57
N LEU A 146 16.99 9.77 -5.25
CA LEU A 146 17.35 8.64 -4.39
C LEU A 146 16.39 7.44 -4.53
N GLN A 147 15.39 7.50 -5.43
CA GLN A 147 14.45 6.43 -5.72
C GLN A 147 13.50 6.06 -4.55
N MET A 148 13.47 6.88 -3.50
CA MET A 148 12.68 6.74 -2.27
C MET A 148 11.26 7.31 -2.39
N GLY A 149 10.64 7.19 -3.58
CA GLY A 149 9.36 7.81 -3.91
C GLY A 149 8.20 7.51 -2.93
N PRO A 150 7.98 6.25 -2.49
CA PRO A 150 6.95 5.90 -1.51
C PRO A 150 7.17 6.51 -0.13
N LEU A 151 8.42 6.60 0.35
CA LEU A 151 8.74 7.06 1.70
C LEU A 151 8.29 8.51 1.97
N LEU A 152 8.45 9.40 0.98
CA LEU A 152 7.92 10.76 1.08
C LEU A 152 6.42 10.79 1.34
N ARG A 153 5.67 9.91 0.70
CA ARG A 153 4.20 9.87 0.78
C ARG A 153 3.73 9.23 2.08
N TYR A 154 4.43 8.22 2.58
CA TYR A 154 4.21 7.72 3.94
C TYR A 154 4.47 8.79 5.00
N MET A 155 5.53 9.60 4.85
CA MET A 155 5.82 10.72 5.76
C MET A 155 4.82 11.87 5.62
N ASP A 156 4.41 12.23 4.40
CA ASP A 156 3.37 13.23 4.15
C ASP A 156 2.01 12.77 4.71
N SER A 157 1.63 11.49 4.53
CA SER A 157 0.45 10.87 5.12
C SER A 157 0.46 10.92 6.65
N LEU A 158 1.55 10.47 7.29
CA LEU A 158 1.73 10.55 8.74
C LEU A 158 1.63 11.98 9.26
N TYR A 159 2.23 12.96 8.56
CA TYR A 159 2.10 14.38 8.90
C TYR A 159 0.65 14.86 8.85
N PHE A 160 -0.11 14.53 7.80
CA PHE A 160 -1.51 14.93 7.67
C PHE A 160 -2.42 14.21 8.69
N GLY A 161 -2.15 12.95 9.02
CA GLY A 161 -2.85 12.21 10.08
C GLY A 161 -2.60 12.79 11.48
N LEU A 162 -1.35 13.16 11.81
CA LEU A 162 -1.04 13.84 13.06
C LEU A 162 -1.65 15.26 13.11
N LYS A 163 -1.75 15.94 11.97
CA LYS A 163 -2.35 17.27 11.87
C LYS A 163 -3.88 17.25 12.01
N SER A 164 -4.58 16.28 11.42
CA SER A 164 -6.03 16.13 11.58
C SER A 164 -6.41 15.93 13.06
N ASN A 165 -5.66 15.10 13.80
CA ASN A 165 -5.82 14.93 15.25
C ASN A 165 -5.59 16.21 16.07
N ARG A 166 -4.74 17.14 15.60
CA ARG A 166 -4.56 18.46 16.24
C ARG A 166 -5.61 19.49 15.82
N SER A 167 -6.25 19.30 14.68
CA SER A 167 -7.29 20.17 14.13
C SER A 167 -8.72 19.83 14.58
N LYS A 168 -8.90 18.87 15.50
CA LYS A 168 -10.18 18.53 16.16
C LYS A 168 -11.10 19.71 16.53
N PRO A 169 -10.64 20.85 17.08
CA PRO A 169 -11.52 22.00 17.37
C PRO A 169 -12.11 22.70 16.12
N LYS A 170 -11.77 22.28 14.90
CA LYS A 170 -12.33 22.78 13.64
C LYS A 170 -12.65 21.60 12.71
N ILE A 171 -13.89 21.10 12.79
CA ILE A 171 -14.36 19.91 12.05
C ILE A 171 -14.02 19.95 10.55
N GLN A 172 -14.15 21.10 9.89
CA GLN A 172 -13.84 21.26 8.46
C GLN A 172 -12.34 21.08 8.16
N ASP A 173 -11.46 21.64 8.99
CA ASP A 173 -10.01 21.54 8.79
C ASP A 173 -9.54 20.11 9.15
N GLN A 174 -10.17 19.44 10.13
CA GLN A 174 -9.95 18.02 10.42
C GLN A 174 -10.33 17.11 9.23
N VAL A 175 -11.53 17.29 8.66
CA VAL A 175 -11.99 16.56 7.46
C VAL A 175 -11.00 16.72 6.32
N ASP A 176 -10.57 17.96 6.03
CA ASP A 176 -9.68 18.25 4.91
C ASP A 176 -8.28 17.64 5.10
N PHE A 177 -7.69 17.67 6.30
CA PHE A 177 -6.41 16.99 6.56
C PHE A 177 -6.55 15.46 6.55
N TYR A 178 -7.67 14.90 7.03
CA TYR A 178 -7.90 13.46 7.00
C TYR A 178 -8.10 12.93 5.57
N LYS A 179 -8.77 13.70 4.69
CA LYS A 179 -8.80 13.40 3.24
C LYS A 179 -7.40 13.38 2.63
N GLN A 180 -6.58 14.40 2.95
CA GLN A 180 -5.24 14.50 2.39
C GLN A 180 -4.34 13.32 2.83
N MET A 181 -4.48 12.86 4.09
CA MET A 181 -3.85 11.62 4.57
C MET A 181 -4.27 10.40 3.73
N ILE A 182 -5.57 10.19 3.48
CA ILE A 182 -6.05 9.08 2.63
C ILE A 182 -5.47 9.15 1.22
N TYR A 183 -5.40 10.35 0.61
CA TYR A 183 -4.84 10.49 -0.73
C TYR A 183 -3.34 10.17 -0.79
N GLU A 184 -2.53 10.63 0.18
CA GLU A 184 -1.11 10.29 0.21
C GLU A 184 -0.89 8.79 0.49
N ASP A 185 -1.69 8.17 1.35
CA ASP A 185 -1.63 6.72 1.64
C ASP A 185 -2.05 5.86 0.43
N ALA A 186 -3.11 6.26 -0.28
CA ALA A 186 -3.56 5.58 -1.50
C ALA A 186 -2.54 5.69 -2.64
N ASP A 187 -1.94 6.87 -2.84
CA ASP A 187 -0.84 7.03 -3.81
C ASP A 187 0.42 6.26 -3.38
N ALA A 188 0.78 6.24 -2.08
CA ALA A 188 1.92 5.49 -1.56
C ALA A 188 1.77 3.98 -1.75
N THR A 189 0.60 3.44 -1.39
CA THR A 189 0.29 2.01 -1.55
C THR A 189 0.14 1.61 -3.02
N LEU A 190 -0.35 2.49 -3.89
CA LEU A 190 -0.37 2.27 -5.35
C LEU A 190 1.05 2.25 -5.95
N LEU A 191 1.95 3.12 -5.49
CA LEU A 191 3.37 3.03 -5.87
C LEU A 191 3.95 1.69 -5.40
N ARG A 192 3.86 1.35 -4.09
CA ARG A 192 4.36 0.07 -3.57
C ARG A 192 3.81 -1.14 -4.36
N LEU A 193 2.55 -1.07 -4.80
CA LEU A 193 1.93 -2.09 -5.67
C LEU A 193 2.66 -2.26 -7.02
N PHE A 194 2.99 -1.16 -7.71
CA PHE A 194 3.72 -1.21 -8.98
C PHE A 194 5.12 -1.80 -8.80
N GLU A 195 5.84 -1.35 -7.78
CA GLU A 195 7.14 -1.89 -7.38
C GLU A 195 7.06 -3.40 -7.15
N CYS A 196 6.12 -3.87 -6.31
CA CYS A 196 5.95 -5.30 -6.05
C CYS A 196 5.66 -6.15 -7.30
N PHE A 197 4.94 -5.63 -8.30
CA PHE A 197 4.63 -6.39 -9.52
C PHE A 197 5.69 -6.28 -10.62
N MET A 198 6.46 -5.19 -10.65
CA MET A 198 7.49 -4.97 -11.67
C MET A 198 8.89 -5.44 -11.22
N GLU A 199 9.18 -5.39 -9.92
CA GLU A 199 10.44 -5.81 -9.29
C GLU A 199 10.26 -7.13 -8.55
N ALA A 200 9.53 -7.12 -7.43
CA ALA A 200 9.54 -8.22 -6.46
C ALA A 200 8.99 -9.53 -7.04
N ALA A 201 7.90 -9.51 -7.82
CA ALA A 201 7.32 -10.74 -8.38
C ALA A 201 8.23 -11.42 -9.43
N PRO A 202 8.77 -10.72 -10.45
CA PRO A 202 9.81 -11.28 -11.33
C PRO A 202 11.08 -11.72 -10.59
N GLN A 203 11.58 -10.89 -9.67
CA GLN A 203 12.76 -11.17 -8.84
C GLN A 203 12.57 -12.46 -8.05
N LEU A 204 11.43 -12.65 -7.40
CA LEU A 204 11.11 -13.82 -6.60
C LEU A 204 11.00 -15.11 -7.43
N VAL A 205 10.42 -15.05 -8.64
CA VAL A 205 10.44 -16.18 -9.58
C VAL A 205 11.88 -16.51 -10.01
N LEU A 206 12.70 -15.49 -10.28
CA LEU A 206 14.11 -15.67 -10.65
C LEU A 206 14.93 -16.26 -9.50
N GLN A 207 14.78 -15.77 -8.27
CA GLN A 207 15.51 -16.31 -7.11
C GLN A 207 15.10 -17.75 -6.82
N LEU A 208 13.82 -18.12 -6.97
CA LEU A 208 13.36 -19.49 -6.81
C LEU A 208 13.94 -20.43 -7.88
N TYR A 209 14.04 -19.96 -9.13
CA TYR A 209 14.72 -20.67 -10.21
C TYR A 209 16.22 -20.89 -9.89
N ILE A 210 16.94 -19.84 -9.48
CA ILE A 210 18.36 -19.94 -9.12
C ILE A 210 18.58 -20.87 -7.93
N TYR A 211 17.74 -20.77 -6.88
CA TYR A 211 17.81 -21.61 -5.69
C TYR A 211 17.62 -23.10 -6.03
N THR A 212 16.61 -23.43 -6.86
CA THR A 212 16.38 -24.83 -7.27
C THR A 212 17.49 -25.37 -8.18
N LEU A 213 18.10 -24.52 -9.02
CA LEU A 213 19.28 -24.88 -9.82
C LEU A 213 20.53 -25.13 -8.96
N SER A 214 20.78 -24.29 -7.93
CA SER A 214 21.86 -24.48 -6.95
C SER A 214 21.73 -25.82 -6.24
N GLN A 215 20.52 -26.11 -5.71
CA GLN A 215 20.29 -27.33 -4.95
C GLN A 215 20.38 -28.60 -5.82
N ALA A 216 19.99 -28.52 -7.10
CA ALA A 216 20.17 -29.62 -8.05
C ALA A 216 21.64 -29.91 -8.38
N ALA A 217 22.52 -28.89 -8.31
CA ALA A 217 23.95 -29.03 -8.54
C ALA A 217 24.73 -29.52 -7.30
N SER A 218 24.30 -29.15 -6.09
CA SER A 218 25.00 -29.45 -4.83
C SER A 218 24.04 -29.83 -3.67
N PRO A 219 23.35 -30.98 -3.73
CA PRO A 219 22.22 -31.30 -2.84
C PRO A 219 22.56 -31.55 -1.36
N ASN A 220 23.84 -31.58 -0.96
CA ASN A 220 24.27 -31.95 0.39
C ASN A 220 25.06 -30.85 1.13
N PHE A 221 25.19 -29.65 0.57
CA PHE A 221 25.99 -28.57 1.17
C PHE A 221 25.21 -27.25 1.26
N TYR A 222 24.51 -27.06 2.39
CA TYR A 222 23.83 -25.80 2.68
C TYR A 222 24.84 -24.66 2.82
N THR A 223 24.90 -23.81 1.81
CA THR A 223 25.74 -22.60 1.88
C THR A 223 24.95 -21.49 2.57
N TRP A 224 25.60 -20.66 3.39
CA TRP A 224 24.96 -19.52 4.07
C TRP A 224 24.18 -18.59 3.11
N THR A 225 24.62 -18.50 1.85
CA THR A 225 23.94 -17.76 0.78
C THR A 225 22.53 -18.30 0.48
N GLU A 226 22.31 -19.62 0.53
CA GLU A 226 21.03 -20.25 0.23
C GLU A 226 20.00 -19.98 1.34
N ILE A 227 20.46 -19.96 2.60
CA ILE A 227 19.63 -19.57 3.75
C ILE A 227 19.22 -18.09 3.65
N ILE A 228 20.17 -17.20 3.31
CA ILE A 228 19.90 -15.78 3.09
C ILE A 228 18.91 -15.58 1.93
N GLN A 229 19.09 -16.30 0.83
CA GLN A 229 18.19 -16.26 -0.33
C GLN A 229 16.77 -16.74 0.05
N LEU A 230 16.64 -17.80 0.84
CA LEU A 230 15.33 -18.30 1.31
C LEU A 230 14.63 -17.29 2.23
N ILE A 231 15.37 -16.65 3.15
CA ILE A 231 14.83 -15.60 4.03
C ILE A 231 14.39 -14.37 3.21
N SER A 232 15.21 -13.94 2.25
CA SER A 232 14.88 -12.85 1.32
C SER A 232 13.62 -13.16 0.51
N MET A 233 13.51 -14.36 -0.09
CA MET A 233 12.32 -14.80 -0.83
C MET A 233 11.06 -14.81 0.04
N PHE A 234 11.15 -15.31 1.28
CA PHE A 234 10.01 -15.31 2.22
C PHE A 234 9.62 -13.89 2.66
N SER A 235 10.60 -13.03 2.95
CA SER A 235 10.36 -11.63 3.33
C SER A 235 9.68 -10.86 2.20
N SER A 236 10.15 -11.03 0.96
CA SER A 236 9.56 -10.43 -0.25
C SER A 236 8.11 -10.89 -0.48
N LEU A 237 7.79 -12.19 -0.28
CA LEU A 237 6.42 -12.71 -0.32
C LEU A 237 5.50 -12.03 0.71
N VAL A 238 5.97 -11.87 1.95
CA VAL A 238 5.20 -11.22 3.02
C VAL A 238 4.99 -9.74 2.69
N SER A 239 6.02 -9.03 2.22
CA SER A 239 5.93 -7.62 1.85
C SER A 239 4.98 -7.40 0.67
N MET A 240 5.05 -8.24 -0.36
CA MET A 240 4.13 -8.20 -1.50
C MET A 240 2.66 -8.47 -1.08
N ALA A 241 2.43 -9.42 -0.18
CA ALA A 241 1.09 -9.68 0.37
C ALA A 241 0.57 -8.49 1.20
N TRP A 242 1.44 -7.86 2.00
CA TRP A 242 1.12 -6.66 2.78
C TRP A 242 0.81 -5.45 1.87
N ALA A 243 1.62 -5.22 0.83
CA ALA A 243 1.43 -4.14 -0.13
C ALA A 243 0.09 -4.27 -0.88
N LEU A 244 -0.23 -5.47 -1.38
CA LEU A 244 -1.50 -5.72 -2.07
C LEU A 244 -2.71 -5.58 -1.14
N ALA A 245 -2.63 -6.05 0.10
CA ALA A 245 -3.69 -5.89 1.09
C ALA A 245 -3.86 -4.40 1.49
N SER A 246 -2.76 -3.68 1.68
CA SER A 246 -2.75 -2.25 2.03
C SER A 246 -3.33 -1.39 0.90
N TYR A 247 -2.96 -1.67 -0.36
CA TYR A 247 -3.58 -1.04 -1.52
C TYR A 247 -5.09 -1.35 -1.60
N GLN A 248 -5.49 -2.61 -1.41
CA GLN A 248 -6.91 -2.98 -1.40
C GLN A 248 -7.70 -2.39 -0.21
N ARG A 249 -7.02 -2.09 0.91
CA ARG A 249 -7.56 -1.30 2.02
C ARG A 249 -7.72 0.16 1.59
N ALA A 250 -6.66 0.82 1.13
CA ALA A 250 -6.67 2.22 0.72
C ALA A 250 -7.70 2.51 -0.40
N LEU A 251 -7.81 1.60 -1.38
CA LEU A 251 -8.82 1.69 -2.44
C LEU A 251 -10.25 1.65 -1.87
N ARG A 252 -10.53 0.85 -0.83
CA ARG A 252 -11.84 0.87 -0.14
C ARG A 252 -12.07 2.17 0.64
N TYR A 253 -11.05 2.76 1.24
CA TYR A 253 -11.19 4.09 1.87
C TYR A 253 -11.43 5.22 0.85
N SER A 254 -11.06 5.02 -0.41
CA SER A 254 -11.29 5.99 -1.49
C SER A 254 -12.60 5.79 -2.27
N LEU A 255 -13.18 4.58 -2.23
CA LEU A 255 -14.44 4.25 -2.90
C LEU A 255 -15.59 4.40 -1.91
N GLU A 256 -16.43 5.40 -2.16
CA GLU A 256 -17.47 5.84 -1.21
C GLU A 256 -18.47 4.70 -0.91
N ASP A 257 -18.83 3.90 -1.93
CA ASP A 257 -19.77 2.76 -1.84
C ASP A 257 -19.32 1.58 -0.95
N LYS A 258 -18.09 1.58 -0.38
CA LYS A 258 -17.52 0.40 0.28
C LYS A 258 -17.22 0.59 1.76
N LYS A 259 -17.81 -0.31 2.57
CA LYS A 259 -17.56 -0.40 4.01
C LYS A 259 -16.07 -0.57 4.32
N ASN A 260 -15.59 0.25 5.25
CA ASN A 260 -14.25 0.16 5.82
C ASN A 260 -13.99 -1.23 6.41
N MET A 261 -12.76 -1.68 6.24
CA MET A 261 -12.33 -3.04 6.60
C MET A 261 -11.86 -3.08 8.05
N THR A 262 -12.29 -4.09 8.80
CA THR A 262 -11.84 -4.30 10.19
C THR A 262 -10.37 -4.74 10.22
N LEU A 263 -9.72 -4.62 11.38
CA LEU A 263 -8.36 -5.13 11.59
C LEU A 263 -8.28 -6.64 11.30
N CYS A 264 -9.25 -7.42 11.81
CA CYS A 264 -9.38 -8.84 11.51
C CYS A 264 -9.52 -9.12 10.01
N GLY A 265 -10.38 -8.35 9.31
CA GLY A 265 -10.52 -8.46 7.84
C GLY A 265 -9.23 -8.16 7.09
N SER A 266 -8.45 -7.18 7.56
CA SER A 266 -7.12 -6.85 6.99
C SER A 266 -6.11 -7.99 7.19
N VAL A 267 -6.07 -8.60 8.37
CA VAL A 267 -5.18 -9.75 8.66
C VAL A 267 -5.57 -10.96 7.79
N VAL A 268 -6.86 -11.32 7.73
CA VAL A 268 -7.36 -12.40 6.87
C VAL A 268 -7.02 -12.15 5.39
N GLN A 269 -7.11 -10.90 4.94
CA GLN A 269 -6.75 -10.52 3.57
C GLN A 269 -5.25 -10.66 3.29
N VAL A 270 -4.37 -10.23 4.21
CA VAL A 270 -2.91 -10.43 4.07
C VAL A 270 -2.58 -11.92 3.96
N ILE A 271 -3.15 -12.75 4.85
CA ILE A 271 -2.96 -14.21 4.82
C ILE A 271 -3.47 -14.81 3.50
N TRP A 272 -4.65 -14.42 3.04
CA TRP A 272 -5.18 -14.88 1.76
C TRP A 272 -4.28 -14.47 0.58
N ARG A 273 -3.79 -13.23 0.55
CA ARG A 273 -2.86 -12.77 -0.50
C ARG A 273 -1.52 -13.48 -0.45
N PHE A 274 -1.00 -13.78 0.74
CA PHE A 274 0.22 -14.57 0.89
C PHE A 274 0.09 -15.95 0.23
N PHE A 275 -0.99 -16.68 0.47
CA PHE A 275 -1.20 -18.00 -0.15
C PHE A 275 -1.55 -17.93 -1.65
N ASP A 276 -2.37 -16.97 -2.09
CA ASP A 276 -2.74 -16.78 -3.51
C ASP A 276 -1.54 -16.36 -4.37
N ILE A 277 -0.67 -15.47 -3.86
CA ILE A 277 0.55 -15.05 -4.56
C ILE A 277 1.62 -16.16 -4.46
N GLY A 278 1.87 -16.68 -3.26
CA GLY A 278 2.89 -17.70 -3.01
C GLY A 278 2.69 -18.95 -3.87
N SER A 279 1.47 -19.47 -3.96
CA SER A 279 1.16 -20.63 -4.82
C SER A 279 1.43 -20.36 -6.31
N ARG A 280 1.12 -19.15 -6.80
CA ARG A 280 1.39 -18.76 -8.20
C ARG A 280 2.89 -18.61 -8.48
N VAL A 281 3.64 -18.01 -7.56
CA VAL A 281 5.09 -17.82 -7.73
C VAL A 281 5.84 -19.14 -7.62
N LEU A 282 5.47 -20.00 -6.66
CA LEU A 282 6.01 -21.36 -6.56
C LEU A 282 5.74 -22.15 -7.85
N ALA A 283 4.52 -22.13 -8.39
CA ALA A 283 4.19 -22.80 -9.64
C ALA A 283 4.99 -22.25 -10.84
N LEU A 284 5.15 -20.93 -10.94
CA LEU A 284 5.93 -20.30 -12.03
C LEU A 284 7.43 -20.59 -11.93
N GLY A 285 8.03 -20.52 -10.73
CA GLY A 285 9.44 -20.82 -10.53
C GLY A 285 9.77 -22.28 -10.78
N LEU A 286 8.98 -23.22 -10.22
CA LEU A 286 9.17 -24.65 -10.49
C LEU A 286 8.98 -24.99 -11.99
N PHE A 287 8.01 -24.36 -12.65
CA PHE A 287 7.83 -24.52 -14.10
C PHE A 287 9.02 -23.96 -14.89
N ALA A 288 9.58 -22.80 -14.49
CA ALA A 288 10.79 -22.24 -15.09
C ALA A 288 12.01 -23.17 -14.95
N THR A 289 12.13 -23.88 -13.83
CA THR A 289 13.22 -24.83 -13.58
C THR A 289 13.13 -26.06 -14.50
N VAL A 290 11.93 -26.60 -14.71
CA VAL A 290 11.75 -27.81 -15.54
C VAL A 290 11.70 -27.48 -17.05
N PHE A 291 11.09 -26.35 -17.44
CA PHE A 291 10.85 -25.99 -18.84
C PHE A 291 11.24 -24.54 -19.18
N PRO A 292 12.52 -24.14 -19.02
CA PRO A 292 12.97 -22.76 -19.18
C PRO A 292 12.65 -22.17 -20.57
N ASN A 293 12.77 -22.96 -21.63
CA ASN A 293 12.48 -22.53 -23.01
C ASN A 293 10.99 -22.19 -23.23
N TYR A 294 10.08 -22.86 -22.52
CA TYR A 294 8.63 -22.65 -22.65
C TYR A 294 8.07 -21.62 -21.66
N PHE A 295 8.86 -21.21 -20.65
CA PHE A 295 8.45 -20.26 -19.61
C PHE A 295 7.87 -18.96 -20.19
N PHE A 296 8.59 -18.31 -21.11
CA PHE A 296 8.14 -17.06 -21.73
C PHE A 296 6.86 -17.23 -22.56
N ILE A 297 6.69 -18.39 -23.22
CA ILE A 297 5.48 -18.71 -23.99
C ILE A 297 4.28 -18.84 -23.05
N VAL A 298 4.41 -19.57 -21.94
CA VAL A 298 3.35 -19.72 -20.93
C VAL A 298 2.98 -18.38 -20.30
N CYS A 299 3.96 -17.53 -19.99
CA CYS A 299 3.73 -16.17 -19.50
C CYS A 299 2.99 -15.30 -20.52
N ALA A 300 3.38 -15.34 -21.81
CA ALA A 300 2.72 -14.60 -22.89
C ALA A 300 1.27 -15.07 -23.13
N VAL A 301 1.03 -16.38 -23.14
CA VAL A 301 -0.32 -16.96 -23.26
C VAL A 301 -1.19 -16.57 -22.06
N ARG A 302 -0.66 -16.67 -20.83
CA ARG A 302 -1.38 -16.26 -19.61
C ARG A 302 -1.73 -14.77 -19.64
N TYR A 303 -0.80 -13.91 -20.09
CA TYR A 303 -1.05 -12.49 -20.29
C TYR A 303 -2.16 -12.26 -21.33
N ALA A 304 -2.10 -12.90 -22.49
CA ALA A 304 -3.09 -12.76 -23.55
C ALA A 304 -4.51 -13.19 -23.11
N VAL A 305 -4.62 -14.32 -22.39
CA VAL A 305 -5.89 -14.79 -21.83
C VAL A 305 -6.46 -13.79 -20.82
N MET A 306 -5.64 -13.29 -19.89
CA MET A 306 -6.09 -12.30 -18.89
C MET A 306 -6.47 -10.96 -19.53
N PHE A 307 -5.71 -10.51 -20.54
CA PHE A 307 -6.02 -9.30 -21.29
C PHE A 307 -7.34 -9.44 -22.06
N MET A 308 -7.55 -10.57 -22.77
CA MET A 308 -8.80 -10.86 -23.47
C MET A 308 -9.98 -10.91 -22.48
N TRP A 309 -9.83 -11.58 -21.34
CA TRP A 309 -10.84 -11.64 -20.29
C TRP A 309 -11.24 -10.25 -19.77
N ILE A 310 -10.26 -9.39 -19.46
CA ILE A 310 -10.51 -8.01 -19.01
C ILE A 310 -11.25 -7.20 -20.08
N ARG A 311 -10.87 -7.35 -21.36
CA ARG A 311 -11.52 -6.66 -22.48
C ARG A 311 -12.96 -7.16 -22.72
N LEU A 312 -13.22 -8.45 -22.50
CA LEU A 312 -14.55 -9.07 -22.58
C LEU A 312 -15.47 -8.73 -21.40
N MET A 313 -14.91 -8.48 -20.21
CA MET A 313 -15.68 -8.04 -19.04
C MET A 313 -16.30 -6.64 -19.19
N GLY A 314 -15.99 -5.90 -20.26
CA GLY A 314 -16.64 -4.63 -20.59
C GLY A 314 -16.54 -3.60 -19.47
N THR A 315 -15.43 -3.60 -18.72
CA THR A 315 -15.30 -2.74 -17.54
C THR A 315 -15.31 -1.27 -17.93
N GLU A 316 -16.37 -0.56 -17.53
CA GLU A 316 -16.50 0.89 -17.66
C GLU A 316 -15.53 1.58 -16.68
N PHE A 317 -14.24 1.52 -17.00
CA PHE A 317 -13.20 2.29 -16.30
C PHE A 317 -13.32 3.76 -16.70
N CYS A 318 -14.19 4.44 -15.96
CA CYS A 318 -14.58 5.85 -16.06
C CYS A 318 -15.47 6.19 -17.27
N ASP A 319 -16.57 6.89 -16.98
CA ASP A 319 -17.26 7.77 -17.93
C ASP A 319 -16.23 8.71 -18.58
N ASN A 320 -15.94 8.51 -19.86
CA ASN A 320 -15.23 9.50 -20.68
C ASN A 320 -16.22 10.63 -21.04
N LYS A 321 -16.18 11.69 -20.23
CA LYS A 321 -16.69 13.03 -20.53
C LYS A 321 -15.53 14.02 -20.56
#